data_AF-A0AB37XMI6-F1
#
_entry.id   AF-A0AB37XMI6-F1
#
_cell.length_a   1.000
_cell.length_b   1.000
_cell.length_c   1.000
_cell.angle_alpha   90.00
_cell.angle_beta   90.00
_cell.angle_gamma   90.00
#
_symmetry.space_group_name_H-M   'P 1'
#
loop_
_entity.id
_entity.type
_entity.pdbx_description
1 polymer ?
#
loop_
_entity_poly.entity_id
_entity_poly.type
_entity_poly.pdbx_seq_one_letter_code
_entity_poly.pdbx_strand_id
1 'polypeptide(L)'
;MNEKTGIDQFMRKEIESLGVSYDEQQSSNVEIAEALKTASKSLSGKIGKPEFLFFSNEFLVVVEDKKDIHKHEMKSERGELILDSSEILKEYAVNGAVHYAQHIIKYTNIIDKVFAVGASGDGHTNHISIYYVDSEGYKYISDIKNLDDLKEGNIIEFYRVSVLGELPKEERELKEVNKIAADLHEDLRNYGSLEGEKKASVVSAILLALENEEVIFNVDKLQGLQGEGVKDGEILFDAIDKYLRNKSLMPHAKIGELKDNFTFIQNDLTLNRSREDLKMTPLKYFTIKLSNKLKKNIK
;
A
#
# COMPACT_ATOMS: atom_id res chain seq x y z
N MET A 1 -35.63 2.34 -21.06
CA MET A 1 -34.22 2.75 -20.86
C MET A 1 -34.22 3.62 -19.62
N ASN A 2 -33.60 3.17 -18.52
CA ASN A 2 -33.27 4.10 -17.44
C ASN A 2 -32.21 5.03 -18.01
N GLU A 3 -32.49 6.33 -18.03
CA GLU A 3 -31.43 7.31 -18.24
C GLU A 3 -30.39 7.10 -17.14
N LYS A 4 -29.13 6.84 -17.55
CA LYS A 4 -28.00 6.78 -16.63
C LYS A 4 -27.90 8.13 -15.91
N THR A 5 -28.00 8.11 -14.59
CA THR A 5 -27.99 9.31 -13.74
C THR A 5 -26.62 9.99 -13.81
N GLY A 6 -26.53 11.24 -13.37
CA GLY A 6 -25.25 11.94 -13.32
C GLY A 6 -24.22 11.24 -12.41
N ILE A 7 -24.68 10.66 -11.30
CA ILE A 7 -23.82 9.89 -10.39
C ILE A 7 -23.39 8.54 -11.00
N ASP A 8 -24.26 7.82 -11.73
CA ASP A 8 -23.88 6.59 -12.45
C ASP A 8 -22.75 6.87 -13.46
N GLN A 9 -22.88 7.94 -14.23
CA GLN A 9 -21.86 8.35 -15.20
C GLN A 9 -20.56 8.80 -14.53
N PHE A 10 -20.66 9.46 -13.37
CA PHE A 10 -19.50 9.84 -12.57
C PHE A 10 -18.75 8.60 -12.07
N MET A 11 -19.46 7.67 -11.41
CA MET A 11 -18.86 6.44 -10.87
C MET A 11 -18.23 5.58 -11.96
N ARG A 12 -18.88 5.49 -13.13
CA ARG A 12 -18.31 4.83 -14.30
C ARG A 12 -16.96 5.43 -14.71
N LYS A 13 -16.87 6.76 -14.81
CA LYS A 13 -15.61 7.43 -15.18
C LYS A 13 -14.53 7.21 -14.14
N GLU A 14 -14.89 7.22 -12.86
CA GLU A 14 -13.97 6.92 -11.77
C GLU A 14 -13.42 5.49 -11.91
N ILE A 15 -14.27 4.50 -12.14
CA ILE A 15 -13.87 3.09 -12.35
C ILE A 15 -12.99 2.95 -13.60
N GLU A 16 -13.37 3.57 -14.71
CA GLU A 16 -12.58 3.58 -15.95
C GLU A 16 -11.18 4.19 -15.75
N SER A 17 -11.06 5.22 -14.90
CA SER A 17 -9.78 5.85 -14.59
C SER A 17 -8.81 4.95 -13.82
N LEU A 18 -9.32 3.91 -13.14
CA LEU A 18 -8.50 2.91 -12.46
C LEU A 18 -7.79 1.97 -13.45
N GLY A 19 -8.30 1.86 -14.69
CA GLY A 19 -7.78 0.94 -15.71
C GLY A 19 -8.19 -0.51 -15.49
N VAL A 20 -9.28 -0.76 -14.77
CA VAL A 20 -9.80 -2.11 -14.46
C VAL A 20 -10.95 -2.49 -15.41
N SER A 21 -11.15 -3.80 -15.60
CA SER A 21 -12.39 -4.32 -16.19
C SER A 21 -13.49 -4.36 -15.15
N TYR A 22 -14.72 -4.03 -15.53
CA TYR A 22 -15.87 -3.99 -14.64
C TYR A 22 -17.11 -4.60 -15.31
N ASP A 23 -18.01 -5.15 -14.49
CA ASP A 23 -19.34 -5.59 -14.89
C ASP A 23 -20.41 -4.60 -14.40
N GLU A 24 -21.53 -4.52 -15.11
CA GLU A 24 -22.71 -3.72 -14.72
C GLU A 24 -23.92 -4.64 -14.54
N GLN A 25 -24.67 -4.49 -13.44
CA GLN A 25 -25.95 -5.16 -13.18
C GLN A 25 -25.95 -6.71 -13.15
N GLN A 26 -24.82 -7.32 -13.46
CA GLN A 26 -24.55 -8.76 -13.47
C GLN A 26 -23.04 -8.97 -13.25
N SER A 27 -22.58 -10.22 -13.22
CA SER A 27 -21.15 -10.51 -13.23
C SER A 27 -20.77 -11.50 -14.32
N SER A 28 -19.60 -11.30 -14.92
CA SER A 28 -18.95 -12.24 -15.83
C SER A 28 -18.25 -13.39 -15.09
N ASN A 29 -17.95 -13.22 -13.80
CA ASN A 29 -17.46 -14.28 -12.93
C ASN A 29 -18.63 -15.23 -12.59
N VAL A 30 -18.50 -16.51 -12.93
CA VAL A 30 -19.56 -17.52 -12.79
C VAL A 30 -19.98 -17.72 -11.34
N GLU A 31 -19.05 -17.71 -10.38
CA GLU A 31 -19.39 -17.89 -8.96
C GLU A 31 -20.13 -16.67 -8.40
N ILE A 32 -19.68 -15.45 -8.74
CA ILE A 32 -20.37 -14.22 -8.35
C ILE A 32 -21.76 -14.16 -9.01
N ALA A 33 -21.86 -14.52 -10.29
CA ALA A 33 -23.14 -14.56 -11.01
C ALA A 33 -24.13 -15.54 -10.36
N GLU A 34 -23.65 -16.71 -9.92
CA GLU A 34 -24.47 -17.68 -9.18
C GLU A 34 -24.93 -17.12 -7.84
N ALA A 35 -24.02 -16.52 -7.07
CA ALA A 35 -24.35 -15.88 -5.79
C ALA A 35 -25.38 -14.76 -5.97
N LEU A 36 -25.31 -13.98 -7.05
CA LEU A 36 -26.26 -12.90 -7.31
C LEU A 36 -27.67 -13.38 -7.62
N LYS A 37 -27.91 -14.66 -7.98
CA LYS A 37 -29.25 -15.16 -8.30
C LYS A 37 -30.25 -15.07 -7.15
N THR A 38 -29.79 -14.96 -5.90
CA THR A 38 -30.64 -14.82 -4.72
C THR A 38 -30.42 -13.51 -3.96
N ALA A 39 -29.60 -12.59 -4.49
CA ALA A 39 -29.13 -11.41 -3.79
C ALA A 39 -30.07 -10.18 -3.87
N SER A 40 -31.34 -10.32 -4.26
CA SER A 40 -32.23 -9.17 -4.44
C SER A 40 -32.35 -8.29 -3.19
N LYS A 41 -32.17 -6.97 -3.33
CA LYS A 41 -32.47 -5.94 -2.32
C LYS A 41 -33.93 -5.96 -1.83
N SER A 42 -34.84 -6.60 -2.58
CA SER A 42 -36.23 -6.80 -2.12
C SER A 42 -36.37 -7.93 -1.10
N LEU A 43 -35.27 -8.58 -0.70
CA LEU A 43 -35.24 -9.74 0.21
C LEU A 43 -36.13 -10.90 -0.27
N SER A 44 -36.26 -11.04 -1.59
CA SER A 44 -37.20 -11.97 -2.23
C SER A 44 -36.58 -13.32 -2.63
N GLY A 45 -35.28 -13.51 -2.39
CA GLY A 45 -34.52 -14.67 -2.90
C GLY A 45 -34.38 -14.70 -4.42
N LYS A 46 -34.63 -13.57 -5.11
CA LYS A 46 -34.47 -13.40 -6.56
C LYS A 46 -33.14 -12.74 -6.89
N ILE A 47 -32.90 -12.56 -8.19
CA ILE A 47 -31.68 -11.96 -8.71
C ILE A 47 -31.43 -10.55 -8.14
N GLY A 48 -30.20 -10.35 -7.69
CA GLY A 48 -29.60 -9.07 -7.36
C GLY A 48 -28.85 -8.50 -8.55
N LYS A 49 -28.83 -7.16 -8.64
CA LYS A 49 -28.18 -6.39 -9.69
C LYS A 49 -27.44 -5.21 -9.04
N PRO A 50 -26.18 -5.38 -8.63
CA PRO A 50 -25.31 -4.28 -8.23
C PRO A 50 -25.06 -3.36 -9.42
N GLU A 51 -24.92 -2.05 -9.23
CA GLU A 51 -24.67 -1.16 -10.38
C GLU A 51 -23.31 -1.44 -11.02
N PHE A 52 -22.25 -1.60 -10.23
CA PHE A 52 -20.94 -2.00 -10.74
C PHE A 52 -20.27 -3.05 -9.87
N LEU A 53 -19.49 -3.92 -10.51
CA LEU A 53 -18.61 -4.90 -9.89
C LEU A 53 -17.25 -4.88 -10.59
N PHE A 54 -16.17 -4.87 -9.83
CA PHE A 54 -14.83 -5.03 -10.40
C PHE A 54 -13.87 -5.62 -9.38
N PHE A 55 -12.79 -6.21 -9.87
CA PHE A 55 -11.67 -6.62 -9.03
C PHE A 55 -10.56 -5.58 -9.07
N SER A 56 -9.92 -5.39 -7.93
CA SER A 56 -8.67 -4.67 -7.83
C SER A 56 -7.73 -5.47 -6.92
N ASN A 57 -6.70 -6.07 -7.52
CA ASN A 57 -5.90 -7.10 -6.88
C ASN A 57 -6.81 -8.25 -6.35
N GLU A 58 -6.61 -8.70 -5.11
CA GLU A 58 -7.43 -9.72 -4.45
C GLU A 58 -8.82 -9.24 -3.97
N PHE A 59 -9.13 -7.95 -4.04
CA PHE A 59 -10.37 -7.41 -3.50
C PHE A 59 -11.46 -7.30 -4.57
N LEU A 60 -12.65 -7.80 -4.25
CA LEU A 60 -13.85 -7.45 -5.00
C LEU A 60 -14.34 -6.07 -4.54
N VAL A 61 -14.75 -5.23 -5.47
CA VAL A 61 -15.40 -3.95 -5.19
C VAL A 61 -16.82 -4.00 -5.72
N VAL A 62 -17.78 -3.66 -4.85
CA VAL A 62 -19.21 -3.60 -5.17
C VAL A 62 -19.68 -2.17 -5.05
N VAL A 63 -20.28 -1.61 -6.10
CA VAL A 63 -20.72 -0.21 -6.13
C VAL A 63 -22.23 -0.13 -6.28
N GLU A 64 -22.84 0.75 -5.49
CA GLU A 64 -24.22 1.17 -5.62
C GLU A 64 -24.31 2.69 -5.57
N ASP A 65 -25.19 3.27 -6.40
CA ASP A 65 -25.41 4.71 -6.43
C ASP A 65 -26.86 5.14 -6.25
N LYS A 66 -27.04 6.39 -5.79
CA LYS A 66 -28.34 7.07 -5.67
C LYS A 66 -28.26 8.52 -6.09
N LYS A 67 -29.20 8.96 -6.93
CA LYS A 67 -29.26 10.36 -7.39
C LYS A 67 -29.48 11.40 -6.27
N ASP A 68 -30.07 10.99 -5.15
CA ASP A 68 -30.39 11.87 -4.04
C ASP A 68 -29.31 11.73 -2.97
N ILE A 69 -28.61 12.82 -2.67
CA ILE A 69 -27.54 12.85 -1.67
C ILE A 69 -28.04 12.51 -0.26
N HIS A 70 -29.33 12.69 0.02
CA HIS A 70 -29.94 12.30 1.30
C HIS A 70 -30.25 10.80 1.39
N LYS A 71 -30.07 10.07 0.29
CA LYS A 71 -30.23 8.61 0.18
C LYS A 71 -28.87 7.89 0.17
N HIS A 72 -27.91 8.42 0.93
CA HIS A 72 -26.57 7.88 1.03
C HIS A 72 -26.49 6.62 1.88
N GLU A 73 -26.84 6.74 3.16
CA GLU A 73 -26.87 5.65 4.14
C GLU A 73 -28.02 5.81 5.13
N MET A 74 -28.46 4.68 5.69
CA MET A 74 -29.47 4.64 6.75
C MET A 74 -29.01 3.70 7.86
N LYS A 75 -28.97 4.24 9.09
CA LYS A 75 -28.46 3.58 10.28
C LYS A 75 -29.54 3.48 11.36
N SER A 76 -29.44 2.46 12.20
CA SER A 76 -30.24 2.31 13.41
C SER A 76 -29.83 3.33 14.49
N GLU A 77 -30.59 3.40 15.58
CA GLU A 77 -30.25 4.24 16.73
C GLU A 77 -28.89 3.88 17.37
N ARG A 78 -28.38 2.66 17.12
CA ARG A 78 -27.07 2.19 17.60
C ARG A 78 -25.92 2.53 16.65
N GLY A 79 -26.21 3.16 15.50
CA GLY A 79 -25.21 3.54 14.50
C GLY A 79 -24.86 2.44 13.48
N GLU A 80 -25.56 1.31 13.51
CA GLU A 80 -25.36 0.18 12.57
C GLU A 80 -26.22 0.38 11.30
N LEU A 81 -25.72 -0.01 10.13
CA LEU A 81 -26.50 -0.02 8.89
C LEU A 81 -27.73 -0.93 9.03
N ILE A 82 -28.88 -0.43 8.59
CA ILE A 82 -30.11 -1.23 8.54
C ILE A 82 -30.08 -2.08 7.26
N LEU A 83 -29.92 -3.41 7.42
CA LEU A 83 -29.75 -4.36 6.31
C LEU A 83 -30.88 -5.40 6.21
N ASP A 84 -31.83 -5.39 7.14
CA ASP A 84 -32.97 -6.30 7.20
C ASP A 84 -34.27 -5.68 6.64
N SER A 85 -34.22 -4.44 6.15
CA SER A 85 -35.35 -3.74 5.54
C SER A 85 -35.20 -3.59 4.03
N SER A 86 -36.09 -4.26 3.28
CA SER A 86 -36.11 -4.18 1.82
C SER A 86 -36.30 -2.77 1.27
N GLU A 87 -37.03 -1.91 2.00
CA GLU A 87 -37.20 -0.50 1.64
C GLU A 87 -35.87 0.24 1.70
N ILE A 88 -35.14 0.07 2.80
CA ILE A 88 -33.86 0.74 3.02
C ILE A 88 -32.79 0.24 2.04
N LEU A 89 -32.69 -1.08 1.84
CA LEU A 89 -31.72 -1.66 0.89
C LEU A 89 -31.91 -1.14 -0.54
N LYS A 90 -33.14 -0.87 -0.95
CA LYS A 90 -33.45 -0.32 -2.28
C LYS A 90 -33.18 1.17 -2.37
N GLU A 91 -33.45 1.91 -1.30
CA GLU A 91 -33.44 3.37 -1.31
C GLU A 91 -32.07 3.96 -1.00
N TYR A 92 -31.21 3.29 -0.22
CA TYR A 92 -29.94 3.84 0.26
C TYR A 92 -28.71 3.16 -0.37
N ALA A 93 -27.77 3.97 -0.88
CA ALA A 93 -26.60 3.51 -1.65
C ALA A 93 -25.70 2.55 -0.85
N VAL A 94 -25.23 2.99 0.33
CA VAL A 94 -24.34 2.21 1.19
C VAL A 94 -24.99 0.91 1.64
N ASN A 95 -26.26 0.96 2.06
CA ASN A 95 -27.00 -0.22 2.52
C ASN A 95 -27.11 -1.26 1.40
N GLY A 96 -27.39 -0.83 0.17
CA GLY A 96 -27.42 -1.69 -1.00
C GLY A 96 -26.06 -2.34 -1.31
N ALA A 97 -24.97 -1.55 -1.27
CA ALA A 97 -23.62 -2.05 -1.53
C ALA A 97 -23.20 -3.11 -0.51
N VAL A 98 -23.39 -2.84 0.79
CA VAL A 98 -23.03 -3.77 1.87
C VAL A 98 -23.88 -5.04 1.81
N HIS A 99 -25.18 -4.94 1.49
CA HIS A 99 -26.05 -6.11 1.30
C HIS A 99 -25.49 -7.04 0.21
N TYR A 100 -25.09 -6.50 -0.93
CA TYR A 100 -24.50 -7.32 -1.99
C TYR A 100 -23.15 -7.91 -1.60
N ALA A 101 -22.28 -7.12 -0.97
CA ALA A 101 -20.98 -7.61 -0.49
C ALA A 101 -21.13 -8.80 0.47
N GLN A 102 -21.99 -8.66 1.50
CA GLN A 102 -22.27 -9.74 2.44
C GLN A 102 -22.89 -10.97 1.76
N HIS A 103 -23.80 -10.76 0.81
CA HIS A 103 -24.41 -11.85 0.07
C HIS A 103 -23.38 -12.59 -0.80
N ILE A 104 -22.47 -11.89 -1.48
CA ILE A 104 -21.44 -12.52 -2.31
C ILE A 104 -20.47 -13.33 -1.43
N ILE A 105 -19.99 -12.79 -0.32
CA ILE A 105 -19.13 -13.52 0.62
C ILE A 105 -19.82 -14.78 1.14
N LYS A 106 -21.11 -14.69 1.50
CA LYS A 106 -21.86 -15.81 2.06
C LYS A 106 -22.08 -16.97 1.06
N TYR A 107 -22.20 -16.66 -0.23
CA TYR A 107 -22.61 -17.63 -1.26
C TYR A 107 -21.51 -17.94 -2.29
N THR A 108 -20.27 -17.51 -2.03
CA THR A 108 -19.08 -17.90 -2.81
C THR A 108 -18.00 -18.43 -1.87
N ASN A 109 -17.10 -19.27 -2.40
CA ASN A 109 -15.95 -19.77 -1.61
C ASN A 109 -14.64 -19.05 -1.96
N ILE A 110 -14.67 -18.20 -2.98
CA ILE A 110 -13.48 -17.53 -3.53
C ILE A 110 -13.38 -16.05 -3.15
N ILE A 111 -14.44 -15.48 -2.56
CA ILE A 111 -14.49 -14.07 -2.14
C ILE A 111 -14.69 -13.98 -0.63
N ASP A 112 -13.72 -13.42 0.07
CA ASP A 112 -13.75 -13.18 1.51
C ASP A 112 -13.43 -11.72 1.88
N LYS A 113 -12.93 -10.91 0.94
CA LYS A 113 -12.60 -9.50 1.13
C LYS A 113 -13.30 -8.63 0.09
N VAL A 114 -14.23 -7.78 0.54
CA VAL A 114 -15.02 -6.90 -0.36
C VAL A 114 -14.97 -5.46 0.13
N PHE A 115 -14.72 -4.52 -0.80
CA PHE A 115 -15.00 -3.10 -0.57
C PHE A 115 -16.39 -2.75 -1.13
N ALA A 116 -17.31 -2.39 -0.25
CA ALA A 116 -18.64 -1.90 -0.59
C ALA A 116 -18.60 -0.36 -0.71
N VAL A 117 -18.88 0.16 -1.89
CA VAL A 117 -18.87 1.60 -2.19
C VAL A 117 -20.32 2.07 -2.39
N GLY A 118 -20.76 2.95 -1.50
CA GLY A 118 -22.02 3.68 -1.68
C GLY A 118 -21.72 5.08 -2.21
N ALA A 119 -22.37 5.46 -3.30
CA ALA A 119 -22.26 6.80 -3.87
C ALA A 119 -23.64 7.48 -3.93
N SER A 120 -23.71 8.77 -3.65
CA SER A 120 -24.94 9.53 -3.84
C SER A 120 -24.69 10.95 -4.36
N GLY A 121 -25.62 11.50 -5.13
CA GLY A 121 -25.51 12.85 -5.69
C GLY A 121 -25.91 12.94 -7.16
N ASP A 122 -25.52 14.03 -7.80
CA ASP A 122 -25.95 14.38 -9.17
C ASP A 122 -24.82 14.31 -10.22
N GLY A 123 -23.65 13.79 -9.86
CA GLY A 123 -22.46 13.75 -10.69
C GLY A 123 -21.55 14.99 -10.54
N HIS A 124 -22.06 16.10 -9.99
CA HIS A 124 -21.29 17.31 -9.70
C HIS A 124 -21.03 17.45 -8.19
N THR A 125 -22.06 17.25 -7.37
CA THR A 125 -21.96 17.19 -5.91
C THR A 125 -22.22 15.77 -5.48
N ASN A 126 -21.15 15.05 -5.14
CA ASN A 126 -21.20 13.63 -4.83
C ASN A 126 -20.72 13.39 -3.39
N HIS A 127 -21.33 12.40 -2.73
CA HIS A 127 -20.88 11.82 -1.48
C HIS A 127 -20.58 10.34 -1.73
N ILE A 128 -19.36 9.89 -1.41
CA ILE A 128 -18.91 8.53 -1.64
C ILE A 128 -18.31 8.00 -0.34
N SER A 129 -18.79 6.85 0.11
CA SER A 129 -18.27 6.17 1.30
C SER A 129 -17.84 4.75 0.96
N ILE A 130 -16.71 4.35 1.54
CA ILE A 130 -16.19 2.99 1.48
C ILE A 130 -16.49 2.28 2.79
N TYR A 131 -17.02 1.07 2.66
CA TYR A 131 -17.11 0.08 3.72
C TYR A 131 -16.27 -1.14 3.32
N TYR A 132 -15.57 -1.73 4.29
CA TYR A 132 -14.97 -3.05 4.12
C TYR A 132 -15.93 -4.10 4.65
N VAL A 133 -16.03 -5.23 3.96
CA VAL A 133 -16.91 -6.34 4.31
C VAL A 133 -16.13 -7.64 4.19
N ASP A 134 -16.25 -8.48 5.21
CA ASP A 134 -15.67 -9.82 5.29
C ASP A 134 -16.66 -10.79 5.98
N SER A 135 -16.18 -11.97 6.38
CA SER A 135 -17.00 -12.95 7.11
C SER A 135 -17.39 -12.52 8.54
N GLU A 136 -16.69 -11.57 9.14
CA GLU A 136 -16.98 -11.07 10.50
C GLU A 136 -18.04 -9.96 10.49
N GLY A 137 -18.17 -9.24 9.38
CA GLY A 137 -19.22 -8.24 9.21
C GLY A 137 -18.82 -7.13 8.25
N TYR A 138 -19.12 -5.90 8.62
CA TYR A 138 -18.73 -4.71 7.87
C TYR A 138 -18.12 -3.65 8.78
N LYS A 139 -17.25 -2.83 8.20
CA LYS A 139 -16.57 -1.72 8.87
C LYS A 139 -16.62 -0.48 7.96
N TYR A 140 -17.08 0.65 8.49
CA TYR A 140 -16.92 1.93 7.82
C TYR A 140 -15.42 2.28 7.72
N ILE A 141 -14.96 2.68 6.53
CA ILE A 141 -13.56 2.98 6.27
C ILE A 141 -13.34 4.48 6.18
N SER A 142 -13.92 5.12 5.16
CA SER A 142 -13.74 6.55 4.93
C SER A 142 -14.75 7.09 3.92
N ASP A 143 -14.92 8.40 3.96
CA ASP A 143 -15.51 9.16 2.85
C ASP A 143 -14.38 9.60 1.92
N ILE A 144 -14.60 9.41 0.62
CA ILE A 144 -13.62 9.67 -0.42
C ILE A 144 -14.20 10.59 -1.49
N LYS A 145 -13.32 11.21 -2.28
CA LYS A 145 -13.70 12.08 -3.42
C LYS A 145 -13.56 11.38 -4.77
N ASN A 146 -12.70 10.38 -4.83
CA ASN A 146 -12.36 9.60 -6.02
C ASN A 146 -11.98 8.17 -5.60
N LEU A 147 -11.84 7.26 -6.57
CA LEU A 147 -11.53 5.85 -6.29
C LEU A 147 -10.02 5.52 -6.29
N ASP A 148 -9.14 6.52 -6.21
CA ASP A 148 -7.68 6.31 -6.34
C ASP A 148 -7.11 5.31 -5.32
N ASP A 149 -7.64 5.30 -4.09
CA ASP A 149 -7.24 4.35 -3.04
C ASP A 149 -7.58 2.89 -3.39
N LEU A 150 -8.58 2.67 -4.25
CA LEU A 150 -9.00 1.34 -4.72
C LEU A 150 -8.27 0.90 -5.99
N LYS A 151 -7.33 1.70 -6.52
CA LYS A 151 -6.49 1.30 -7.65
C LYS A 151 -5.56 0.15 -7.27
N GLU A 152 -5.24 -0.74 -8.21
CA GLU A 152 -4.42 -1.94 -7.96
C GLU A 152 -3.10 -1.66 -7.23
N GLY A 153 -2.44 -0.54 -7.56
CA GLY A 153 -1.18 -0.13 -6.92
C GLY A 153 -1.31 0.43 -5.49
N ASN A 154 -2.52 0.79 -5.06
CA ASN A 154 -2.79 1.45 -3.78
C ASN A 154 -3.62 0.58 -2.82
N ILE A 155 -4.51 -0.26 -3.35
CA ILE A 155 -5.55 -0.95 -2.57
C ILE A 155 -5.01 -1.86 -1.47
N ILE A 156 -3.84 -2.49 -1.70
CA ILE A 156 -3.19 -3.33 -0.68
C ILE A 156 -2.74 -2.48 0.51
N GLU A 157 -2.13 -1.33 0.26
CA GLU A 157 -1.70 -0.42 1.32
C GLU A 157 -2.91 0.20 2.03
N PHE A 158 -3.92 0.62 1.24
CA PHE A 158 -5.18 1.14 1.77
C PHE A 158 -5.87 0.12 2.69
N TYR A 159 -5.90 -1.16 2.31
CA TYR A 159 -6.42 -2.24 3.15
C TYR A 159 -5.63 -2.37 4.47
N ARG A 160 -4.30 -2.44 4.40
CA ARG A 160 -3.45 -2.59 5.59
C ARG A 160 -3.63 -1.45 6.57
N VAL A 161 -3.64 -0.22 6.09
CA VAL A 161 -3.78 0.96 6.94
C VAL A 161 -5.22 1.11 7.44
N SER A 162 -6.18 1.16 6.53
CA SER A 162 -7.55 1.57 6.87
C SER A 162 -8.39 0.44 7.47
N VAL A 163 -8.14 -0.81 7.05
CA VAL A 163 -8.85 -1.98 7.57
C VAL A 163 -8.11 -2.60 8.75
N LEU A 164 -6.85 -3.01 8.55
CA LEU A 164 -6.07 -3.73 9.57
C LEU A 164 -5.48 -2.81 10.66
N GLY A 165 -5.44 -1.49 10.44
CA GLY A 165 -4.83 -0.55 11.38
C GLY A 165 -3.31 -0.66 11.46
N GLU A 166 -2.68 -1.19 10.41
CA GLU A 166 -1.23 -1.16 10.27
C GLU A 166 -0.75 0.28 10.11
N LEU A 167 0.51 0.52 10.45
CA LEU A 167 1.15 1.81 10.18
C LEU A 167 1.34 1.97 8.66
N PRO A 168 1.33 3.21 8.15
CA PRO A 168 1.70 3.48 6.77
C PRO A 168 3.05 2.85 6.41
N LYS A 169 3.21 2.45 5.15
CA LYS A 169 4.43 1.82 4.64
C LYS A 169 5.69 2.58 5.03
N GLU A 170 5.71 3.90 4.87
CA GLU A 170 6.87 4.73 5.20
C GLU A 170 7.23 4.65 6.69
N GLU A 171 6.23 4.60 7.57
CA GLU A 171 6.44 4.45 9.00
C GLU A 171 6.89 3.04 9.39
N ARG A 172 6.37 2.00 8.71
CA ARG A 172 6.82 0.62 8.90
C ARG A 172 8.28 0.46 8.49
N GLU A 173 8.62 0.96 7.29
CA GLU A 173 9.99 0.97 6.78
C GLU A 173 10.90 1.75 7.73
N LEU A 174 10.51 2.95 8.17
CA LEU A 174 11.31 3.73 9.12
C LEU A 174 11.50 3.00 10.46
N LYS A 175 10.45 2.36 11.00
CA LYS A 175 10.57 1.55 12.24
C LYS A 175 11.49 0.37 12.05
N GLU A 176 11.42 -0.29 10.90
CA GLU A 176 12.31 -1.40 10.55
C GLU A 176 13.77 -0.93 10.46
N VAL A 177 14.03 0.17 9.75
CA VAL A 177 15.35 0.81 9.68
C VAL A 177 15.87 1.15 11.08
N ASN A 178 15.05 1.75 11.95
CA ASN A 178 15.44 2.09 13.31
C ASN A 178 15.71 0.86 14.18
N LYS A 179 14.91 -0.20 14.05
CA LYS A 179 15.14 -1.47 14.74
C LYS A 179 16.45 -2.11 14.29
N ILE A 180 16.68 -2.14 12.99
CA ILE A 180 17.90 -2.65 12.39
C ILE A 180 19.11 -1.81 12.84
N ALA A 181 18.98 -0.48 12.89
CA ALA A 181 20.00 0.43 13.39
C ALA A 181 20.30 0.16 14.86
N ALA A 182 19.27 0.02 15.71
CA ALA A 182 19.43 -0.29 17.14
C ALA A 182 20.24 -1.59 17.36
N ASP A 183 19.93 -2.65 16.61
CA ASP A 183 20.68 -3.91 16.64
C ASP A 183 22.12 -3.80 16.09
N LEU A 184 22.41 -2.75 15.32
CA LEU A 184 23.73 -2.43 14.77
C LEU A 184 24.46 -1.38 15.63
N HIS A 185 23.80 -0.73 16.60
CA HIS A 185 24.37 0.41 17.33
C HIS A 185 25.62 0.05 18.13
N GLU A 186 25.68 -1.16 18.70
CA GLU A 186 26.88 -1.66 19.38
C GLU A 186 28.01 -1.89 18.38
N ASP A 187 27.73 -2.52 17.25
CA ASP A 187 28.70 -2.79 16.19
C ASP A 187 29.23 -1.48 15.55
N LEU A 188 28.34 -0.51 15.26
CA LEU A 188 28.71 0.81 14.74
C LEU A 188 29.62 1.57 15.71
N ARG A 189 29.42 1.37 17.03
CA ARG A 189 30.26 1.97 18.06
C ARG A 189 31.60 1.26 18.16
N ASN A 190 31.59 -0.06 18.29
CA ASN A 190 32.77 -0.88 18.57
C ASN A 190 33.69 -1.00 17.35
N TYR A 191 33.10 -1.17 16.17
CA TYR A 191 33.83 -1.40 14.94
C TYR A 191 34.06 -0.12 14.14
N GLY A 192 33.09 0.80 14.14
CA GLY A 192 33.12 2.04 13.35
C GLY A 192 33.46 3.31 14.13
N SER A 193 33.54 3.27 15.46
CA SER A 193 33.75 4.46 16.32
C SER A 193 32.75 5.59 16.05
N LEU A 194 31.51 5.24 15.69
CA LEU A 194 30.47 6.22 15.33
C LEU A 194 29.62 6.63 16.53
N GLU A 195 29.18 7.89 16.54
CA GLU A 195 28.30 8.47 17.55
C GLU A 195 27.20 9.33 16.89
N GLY A 196 26.07 9.49 17.59
CA GLY A 196 24.96 10.36 17.17
C GLY A 196 24.46 10.10 15.76
N GLU A 197 24.24 11.18 15.01
CA GLU A 197 23.67 11.18 13.66
C GLU A 197 24.50 10.38 12.64
N LYS A 198 25.83 10.24 12.85
CA LYS A 198 26.68 9.47 11.94
C LYS A 198 26.31 7.99 11.88
N LYS A 199 25.76 7.42 12.96
CA LYS A 199 25.26 6.04 12.97
C LYS A 199 24.08 5.89 12.01
N ALA A 200 23.10 6.79 12.11
CA ALA A 200 21.94 6.82 11.24
C ALA A 200 22.37 7.02 9.77
N SER A 201 23.29 7.94 9.51
CA SER A 201 23.80 8.17 8.14
C SER A 201 24.47 6.95 7.53
N VAL A 202 25.25 6.17 8.28
CA VAL A 202 25.86 4.92 7.77
C VAL A 202 24.81 3.86 7.46
N VAL A 203 23.80 3.69 8.33
CA VAL A 203 22.71 2.74 8.09
C VAL A 203 21.93 3.14 6.84
N SER A 204 21.50 4.40 6.74
CA SER A 204 20.77 4.91 5.58
C SER A 204 21.57 4.80 4.28
N ALA A 205 22.87 5.10 4.31
CA ALA A 205 23.74 4.96 3.14
C ALA A 205 23.79 3.51 2.64
N ILE A 206 23.96 2.54 3.56
CA ILE A 206 24.02 1.13 3.18
C ILE A 206 22.67 0.64 2.65
N LEU A 207 21.55 1.03 3.28
CA LEU A 207 20.22 0.66 2.80
C LEU A 207 19.95 1.18 1.39
N LEU A 208 20.28 2.46 1.13
CA LEU A 208 20.16 3.07 -0.20
C LEU A 208 21.04 2.35 -1.24
N ALA A 209 22.24 1.89 -0.86
CA ALA A 209 23.09 1.10 -1.76
C ALA A 209 22.52 -0.30 -2.04
N LEU A 210 21.87 -0.92 -1.04
CA LEU A 210 21.30 -2.28 -1.14
C LEU A 210 19.98 -2.34 -1.91
N GLU A 211 19.24 -1.23 -2.06
CA GLU A 211 18.02 -1.14 -2.88
C GLU A 211 18.21 -1.64 -4.33
N ASN A 212 19.45 -1.67 -4.84
CA ASN A 212 19.79 -2.20 -6.16
C ASN A 212 20.98 -3.16 -6.10
N GLU A 213 21.01 -4.05 -5.10
CA GLU A 213 22.08 -5.06 -4.89
C GLU A 213 22.28 -6.00 -6.11
N GLU A 214 21.32 -6.08 -7.05
CA GLU A 214 21.44 -6.93 -8.22
C GLU A 214 21.94 -6.21 -9.49
N VAL A 215 21.90 -4.88 -9.52
CA VAL A 215 22.18 -4.08 -10.74
C VAL A 215 23.34 -3.10 -10.54
N ILE A 216 23.40 -2.43 -9.39
CA ILE A 216 24.30 -1.28 -9.16
C ILE A 216 25.43 -1.65 -8.20
N PHE A 217 25.11 -2.35 -7.13
CA PHE A 217 26.01 -2.60 -6.00
C PHE A 217 26.04 -4.08 -5.66
N ASN A 218 27.17 -4.63 -5.22
CA ASN A 218 27.22 -5.98 -4.64
C ASN A 218 28.19 -5.93 -3.46
N VAL A 219 27.80 -6.53 -2.33
CA VAL A 219 28.60 -6.55 -1.10
C VAL A 219 30.00 -7.15 -1.29
N ASP A 220 30.20 -8.04 -2.25
CA ASP A 220 31.50 -8.64 -2.59
C ASP A 220 32.49 -7.64 -3.20
N LYS A 221 31.99 -6.51 -3.74
CA LYS A 221 32.83 -5.39 -4.21
C LYS A 221 33.51 -4.67 -3.06
N LEU A 222 32.98 -4.78 -1.84
CA LEU A 222 33.61 -4.20 -0.65
C LEU A 222 34.83 -5.06 -0.27
N GLN A 223 36.03 -4.52 -0.46
CA GLN A 223 37.30 -5.21 -0.22
C GLN A 223 38.21 -4.42 0.73
N GLY A 224 37.75 -3.25 1.17
CA GLY A 224 38.51 -2.30 1.96
C GLY A 224 39.54 -1.52 1.17
N LEU A 225 40.25 -0.64 1.88
CA LEU A 225 41.32 0.18 1.31
C LEU A 225 42.43 -0.71 0.71
N GLN A 226 42.55 -0.71 -0.63
CA GLN A 226 43.62 -1.42 -1.35
C GLN A 226 44.75 -0.48 -1.75
N GLY A 227 45.82 -0.35 -0.94
CA GLY A 227 46.94 0.51 -1.30
C GLY A 227 46.52 1.98 -1.50
N GLU A 228 46.81 2.57 -2.67
CA GLU A 228 46.30 3.89 -3.11
C GLU A 228 44.87 3.83 -3.74
N GLY A 229 44.19 2.70 -3.63
CA GLY A 229 42.96 2.37 -4.36
C GLY A 229 41.64 2.73 -3.67
N VAL A 230 40.55 2.39 -4.37
CA VAL A 230 39.15 2.72 -4.06
C VAL A 230 38.73 2.19 -2.69
N LYS A 231 38.07 3.04 -1.91
CA LYS A 231 37.57 2.72 -0.57
C LYS A 231 36.15 2.15 -0.64
N ASP A 232 35.79 1.30 0.31
CA ASP A 232 34.43 0.75 0.44
C ASP A 232 33.36 1.86 0.49
N GLY A 233 33.66 2.96 1.17
CA GLY A 233 32.80 4.13 1.27
C GLY A 233 32.62 4.86 -0.06
N GLU A 234 33.61 4.84 -0.96
CA GLU A 234 33.47 5.40 -2.31
C GLU A 234 32.57 4.50 -3.18
N ILE A 235 32.69 3.18 -3.03
CA ILE A 235 31.82 2.21 -3.72
C ILE A 235 30.37 2.39 -3.27
N LEU A 236 30.11 2.51 -1.96
CA LEU A 236 28.78 2.78 -1.43
C LEU A 236 28.25 4.13 -1.91
N PHE A 237 29.07 5.17 -1.90
CA PHE A 237 28.66 6.51 -2.34
C PHE A 237 28.30 6.55 -3.83
N ASP A 238 29.07 5.87 -4.69
CA ASP A 238 28.76 5.75 -6.12
C ASP A 238 27.45 4.97 -6.36
N ALA A 239 27.21 3.91 -5.59
CA ALA A 239 25.95 3.17 -5.65
C ALA A 239 24.75 4.06 -5.28
N ILE A 240 24.88 4.85 -4.21
CA ILE A 240 23.85 5.80 -3.78
C ILE A 240 23.60 6.87 -4.84
N ASP A 241 24.65 7.45 -5.44
CA ASP A 241 24.50 8.47 -6.49
C ASP A 241 23.76 7.91 -7.70
N LYS A 242 24.14 6.72 -8.18
CA LYS A 242 23.46 6.04 -9.28
C LYS A 242 22.00 5.75 -8.94
N TYR A 243 21.73 5.26 -7.75
CA TYR A 243 20.37 4.99 -7.29
C TYR A 243 19.51 6.26 -7.28
N LEU A 244 19.98 7.33 -6.64
CA LEU A 244 19.23 8.57 -6.50
C LEU A 244 18.94 9.23 -7.85
N ARG A 245 19.90 9.20 -8.78
CA ARG A 245 19.72 9.72 -10.15
C ARG A 245 18.73 8.90 -10.98
N ASN A 246 18.67 7.59 -10.76
CA ASN A 246 17.79 6.70 -11.53
C ASN A 246 16.35 6.69 -11.02
N LYS A 247 16.13 6.79 -9.70
CA LYS A 247 14.80 6.65 -9.07
C LYS A 247 14.07 7.98 -8.87
N SER A 248 14.79 9.10 -8.81
CA SER A 248 14.21 10.36 -8.35
C SER A 248 13.88 11.32 -9.48
N LEU A 249 12.62 11.72 -9.60
CA LEU A 249 12.19 12.94 -10.31
C LEU A 249 12.59 14.23 -9.56
N MET A 250 13.45 14.11 -8.53
CA MET A 250 13.87 15.21 -7.68
C MET A 250 14.87 16.12 -8.39
N PRO A 251 14.83 17.45 -8.15
CA PRO A 251 15.83 18.38 -8.67
C PRO A 251 17.25 17.97 -8.24
N HIS A 252 18.23 18.10 -9.15
CA HIS A 252 19.62 17.74 -8.89
C HIS A 252 20.21 18.41 -7.63
N ALA A 253 19.76 19.62 -7.28
CA ALA A 253 20.19 20.31 -6.06
C ALA A 253 19.82 19.54 -4.77
N LYS A 254 18.60 18.99 -4.68
CA LYS A 254 18.15 18.19 -3.53
C LYS A 254 18.89 16.85 -3.43
N ILE A 255 19.25 16.27 -4.57
CA ILE A 255 20.09 15.07 -4.62
C ILE A 255 21.48 15.38 -4.03
N GLY A 256 22.04 16.55 -4.34
CA GLY A 256 23.30 17.03 -3.76
C GLY A 256 23.24 17.13 -2.23
N GLU A 257 22.25 17.86 -1.71
CA GLU A 257 22.05 18.05 -0.26
C GLU A 257 21.89 16.71 0.49
N LEU A 258 21.15 15.76 -0.09
CA LEU A 258 20.99 14.43 0.51
C LEU A 258 22.32 13.65 0.52
N LYS A 259 23.10 13.74 -0.57
CA LYS A 259 24.39 13.05 -0.69
C LYS A 259 25.43 13.57 0.30
N ASP A 260 25.39 14.87 0.61
CA ASP A 260 26.35 15.48 1.52
C ASP A 260 26.32 14.83 2.92
N ASN A 261 25.17 14.29 3.33
CA ASN A 261 25.03 13.53 4.58
C ASN A 261 25.87 12.24 4.62
N PHE A 262 26.33 11.73 3.47
CA PHE A 262 27.05 10.47 3.34
C PHE A 262 28.52 10.66 2.95
N THR A 263 28.96 11.87 2.60
CA THR A 263 30.33 12.15 2.10
C THR A 263 31.43 11.72 3.08
N PHE A 264 31.18 11.79 4.40
CA PHE A 264 32.16 11.38 5.39
C PHE A 264 32.51 9.88 5.30
N ILE A 265 31.57 9.04 4.87
CA ILE A 265 31.73 7.58 4.77
C ILE A 265 32.85 7.23 3.78
N GLN A 266 33.05 8.06 2.74
CA GLN A 266 34.09 7.84 1.73
C GLN A 266 35.50 7.90 2.33
N ASN A 267 35.72 8.75 3.34
CA ASN A 267 37.07 9.08 3.80
C ASN A 267 37.38 8.64 5.23
N ASP A 268 36.40 8.13 5.96
CA ASP A 268 36.61 7.64 7.32
C ASP A 268 37.51 6.40 7.33
N LEU A 269 38.73 6.53 7.87
CA LEU A 269 39.72 5.44 7.90
C LEU A 269 39.26 4.26 8.76
N THR A 270 38.49 4.51 9.82
CA THR A 270 37.97 3.45 10.70
C THR A 270 37.00 2.58 9.91
N LEU A 271 36.12 3.21 9.14
CA LEU A 271 35.10 2.53 8.34
C LEU A 271 35.67 1.75 7.14
N ASN A 272 36.77 2.24 6.55
CA ASN A 272 37.29 1.76 5.27
C ASN A 272 38.52 0.83 5.37
N ARG A 273 39.11 0.66 6.56
CA ARG A 273 40.26 -0.23 6.76
C ARG A 273 39.82 -1.57 7.34
N SER A 274 40.45 -2.63 6.85
CA SER A 274 40.21 -3.97 7.38
C SER A 274 40.64 -4.03 8.84
N ARG A 275 39.78 -4.59 9.70
CA ARG A 275 40.11 -4.84 11.10
C ARG A 275 40.53 -6.29 11.30
N GLU A 276 41.46 -6.51 12.22
CA GLU A 276 41.99 -7.83 12.48
C GLU A 276 40.97 -8.78 13.13
N ASP A 277 40.07 -8.24 13.97
CA ASP A 277 39.00 -8.96 14.66
C ASP A 277 37.86 -9.37 13.70
N LEU A 278 37.53 -8.51 12.73
CA LEU A 278 36.49 -8.77 11.73
C LEU A 278 36.99 -9.51 10.47
N LYS A 279 38.31 -9.46 10.20
CA LYS A 279 38.94 -9.87 8.93
C LYS A 279 38.35 -9.18 7.68
N MET A 280 37.66 -8.05 7.88
CA MET A 280 37.07 -7.20 6.85
C MET A 280 36.94 -5.77 7.37
N THR A 281 36.49 -4.85 6.52
CA THR A 281 36.17 -3.48 6.95
C THR A 281 34.88 -3.43 7.77
N PRO A 282 34.73 -2.45 8.67
CA PRO A 282 33.45 -2.19 9.31
C PRO A 282 32.32 -1.97 8.31
N LEU A 283 32.54 -1.22 7.22
CA LEU A 283 31.51 -1.03 6.19
C LEU A 283 31.05 -2.35 5.58
N LYS A 284 31.97 -3.22 5.17
CA LYS A 284 31.62 -4.54 4.65
C LYS A 284 30.83 -5.35 5.68
N TYR A 285 31.28 -5.37 6.93
CA TYR A 285 30.60 -6.09 8.00
C TYR A 285 29.17 -5.58 8.21
N PHE A 286 28.98 -4.26 8.29
CA PHE A 286 27.66 -3.63 8.42
C PHE A 286 26.76 -3.97 7.23
N THR A 287 27.28 -3.88 6.00
CA THR A 287 26.56 -4.21 4.78
C THR A 287 26.12 -5.65 4.73
N ILE A 288 26.97 -6.61 5.13
CA ILE A 288 26.60 -8.02 5.22
C ILE A 288 25.47 -8.22 6.25
N LYS A 289 25.60 -7.63 7.44
CA LYS A 289 24.58 -7.77 8.51
C LYS A 289 23.23 -7.20 8.05
N LEU A 290 23.24 -6.07 7.37
CA LEU A 290 22.05 -5.40 6.81
C LEU A 290 21.43 -6.21 5.66
N SER A 291 22.20 -6.61 4.65
CA SER A 291 21.71 -7.41 3.52
C SER A 291 21.08 -8.73 3.99
N ASN A 292 21.70 -9.42 4.97
CA ASN A 292 21.14 -10.65 5.53
C ASN A 292 19.83 -10.45 6.29
N LYS A 293 19.62 -9.30 6.94
CA LYS A 293 18.35 -8.99 7.61
C LYS A 293 17.25 -8.67 6.60
N LEU A 294 17.54 -7.84 5.60
CA LEU A 294 16.59 -7.53 4.53
C LEU A 294 16.16 -8.79 3.78
N LYS A 295 17.10 -9.66 3.38
CA LYS A 295 16.82 -10.94 2.69
C LYS A 295 15.96 -11.90 3.51
N LYS A 296 15.95 -11.80 4.84
CA LYS A 296 15.10 -12.61 5.73
C LYS A 296 13.69 -12.05 5.90
N ASN A 297 13.49 -10.75 5.69
CA ASN A 297 12.19 -10.09 5.86
C ASN A 297 11.39 -10.00 4.54
N ILE A 298 12.04 -10.24 3.39
CA ILE A 298 11.42 -10.31 2.07
C ILE A 298 10.89 -11.73 1.74
N LYS A 299 11.27 -12.75 2.53
CA LYS A 299 10.72 -14.12 2.45
C LYS A 299 9.63 -14.33 3.50
#